data_AF-A0A3C0YA79-F1
#
_entry.id   AF-A0A3C0YA79-F1
#
_cell.length_a   1.000
_cell.length_b   1.000
_cell.length_c   1.000
_cell.angle_alpha   90.00
_cell.angle_beta   90.00
_cell.angle_gamma   90.00
#
_symmetry.space_group_name_H-M   'P 1'
#
loop_
_entity.id
_entity.type
_entity.pdbx_description
1 polymer ?
#
loop_
_entity_poly.entity_id
_entity_poly.type
_entity_poly.pdbx_seq_one_letter_code
_entity_poly.pdbx_strand_id
1 'polypeptide(L)'
;MSNFVFPPARLVIPMVVALLVASGCGGGGGVDVAGVGSGGTGAISGTATAGPISNATITAYSINGGQMGAQIATAATDVNGNFTMAIGSYAGPVMLQASGGSYTDEATGTVMPMAAADAMTAVMPTVAAGATNSGIQVTPVTAMAQAMAQHMNGGMTDANIAAANTAMGNNFSVSDILHIRPMNPLVAGSGTGVSQDAQNYGMTLAAMSQYAKTLGLTTSSTMVTAMMNDATDGILDGKAGATSVQMGGMAGGMLPATAGTSGMGAAMNAFMNSTQNKSGVTTVTLMNKLNGSSGQISSSVPAMMNATVGGTVFNGPVSKATVMAFAVNSGTVGAQIASVATDGQGNFTLPLGSYSGPVMLQTIGAGYTDEATSTTMTMATNEFMSAALPTVASGANVTGVRITPLTSMAQTRALTLSGGMTDVNIAAANTAMGNYFSVSDIVHTQPINPTVAGTGVGASVDARNYGMALAAMSQYAKTLNMTLSSTLVTAMMNDASDGVMDGKNGVNQISMSMGGMKGTSMMAPSAGTSSLSSAMTSFMNSVANASGLTVTDMAGLMQKLNSSNGTI
;
A
#
# COMPACT_ATOMS: atom_id res chain seq x y z
N MET A 1 -2.52 -72.85 47.05
CA MET A 1 -2.20 -71.78 48.03
C MET A 1 -3.24 -70.68 47.82
N SER A 2 -4.45 -70.83 48.36
CA SER A 2 -4.89 -70.27 49.65
C SER A 2 -4.65 -68.75 49.78
N ASN A 3 -5.58 -67.88 50.15
CA ASN A 3 -7.04 -67.85 50.24
C ASN A 3 -7.37 -66.43 50.78
N PHE A 4 -8.59 -65.95 50.54
CA PHE A 4 -9.35 -64.99 51.35
C PHE A 4 -9.21 -63.45 51.23
N VAL A 5 -10.44 -62.91 51.24
CA VAL A 5 -11.03 -61.57 51.21
C VAL A 5 -11.09 -60.98 52.65
N PHE A 6 -11.06 -59.65 52.82
CA PHE A 6 -12.11 -58.79 53.44
C PHE A 6 -11.59 -57.38 53.90
N PRO A 7 -12.46 -56.33 53.94
CA PRO A 7 -12.16 -54.88 54.05
C PRO A 7 -12.52 -54.31 55.46
N PRO A 8 -13.08 -53.08 55.65
CA PRO A 8 -12.64 -51.68 55.41
C PRO A 8 -12.49 -50.88 56.73
N ALA A 9 -11.92 -49.65 56.73
CA ALA A 9 -12.17 -48.69 57.83
C ALA A 9 -11.89 -47.23 57.45
N ARG A 10 -12.90 -46.38 57.69
CA ARG A 10 -12.83 -44.91 57.74
C ARG A 10 -12.41 -44.45 59.15
N LEU A 11 -11.57 -43.43 59.27
CA LEU A 11 -11.61 -42.49 60.40
C LEU A 11 -10.98 -41.13 60.02
N VAL A 12 -11.48 -40.08 60.65
CA VAL A 12 -11.38 -38.65 60.33
C VAL A 12 -10.62 -37.92 61.48
N ILE A 13 -10.14 -36.68 61.22
CA ILE A 13 -9.88 -35.54 62.17
C ILE A 13 -8.44 -35.45 62.78
N PRO A 14 -7.80 -34.26 63.01
CA PRO A 14 -7.72 -32.97 62.27
C PRO A 14 -6.27 -32.35 62.28
N MET A 15 -6.16 -31.06 61.89
CA MET A 15 -5.42 -29.98 62.59
C MET A 15 -4.21 -29.31 61.89
N VAL A 16 -4.35 -27.97 61.83
CA VAL A 16 -3.36 -26.88 61.81
C VAL A 16 -2.82 -26.36 60.47
N VAL A 17 -3.27 -25.13 60.20
CA VAL A 17 -2.81 -24.09 59.29
C VAL A 17 -1.35 -23.69 59.54
N ALA A 18 -0.56 -23.57 58.48
CA ALA A 18 0.56 -22.63 58.45
C ALA A 18 0.73 -22.06 57.03
N LEU A 19 0.39 -20.78 56.92
CA LEU A 19 0.56 -19.92 55.76
C LEU A 19 2.06 -19.58 55.60
N LEU A 20 2.65 -19.75 54.42
CA LEU A 20 3.86 -19.05 53.99
C LEU A 20 3.92 -19.04 52.46
N VAL A 21 3.97 -17.83 51.92
CA VAL A 21 4.02 -17.49 50.50
C VAL A 21 5.46 -17.67 50.00
N ALA A 22 5.64 -18.36 48.88
CA ALA A 22 6.81 -18.21 48.02
C ALA A 22 6.39 -18.46 46.56
N SER A 23 6.37 -17.36 45.82
CA SER A 23 6.28 -17.26 44.37
C SER A 23 7.43 -18.01 43.67
N GLY A 24 7.09 -18.97 42.81
CA GLY A 24 8.00 -19.61 41.86
C GLY A 24 7.54 -19.31 40.44
N CYS A 25 8.24 -18.37 39.81
CA CYS A 25 8.13 -17.99 38.41
C CYS A 25 8.75 -19.07 37.50
N GLY A 26 8.14 -19.31 36.35
CA GLY A 26 8.71 -20.05 35.23
C GLY A 26 7.61 -20.32 34.19
N GLY A 27 7.72 -20.00 32.90
CA GLY A 27 8.77 -19.40 32.10
C GLY A 27 8.31 -19.55 30.65
N GLY A 28 8.27 -18.46 29.88
CA GLY A 28 7.89 -18.47 28.48
C GLY A 28 8.65 -17.37 27.75
N GLY A 29 9.57 -17.78 26.88
CA GLY A 29 10.56 -16.91 26.23
C GLY A 29 9.93 -15.77 25.44
N GLY A 30 10.22 -14.55 25.87
CA GLY A 30 9.99 -13.34 25.10
C GLY A 30 11.13 -13.14 24.12
N VAL A 31 10.77 -12.87 22.87
CA VAL A 31 11.65 -12.28 21.87
C VAL A 31 12.11 -10.92 22.40
N ASP A 32 13.41 -10.65 22.37
CA ASP A 32 13.97 -9.36 22.77
C ASP A 32 13.41 -8.24 21.90
N VAL A 33 12.40 -7.52 22.40
CA VAL A 33 11.99 -6.23 21.84
C VAL A 33 12.94 -5.18 22.41
N ALA A 34 13.93 -4.79 21.60
CA ALA A 34 14.75 -3.63 21.90
C ALA A 34 13.86 -2.37 21.96
N GLY A 35 13.69 -1.79 23.14
CA GLY A 35 13.32 -0.37 23.27
C GLY A 35 12.06 0.03 24.05
N VAL A 36 11.65 -0.65 25.12
CA VAL A 36 10.69 -0.06 26.09
C VAL A 36 11.25 -0.08 27.51
N GLY A 37 11.51 1.12 28.06
CA GLY A 37 11.99 1.29 29.43
C GLY A 37 11.01 0.74 30.46
N SER A 38 11.49 -0.19 31.28
CA SER A 38 10.77 -0.79 32.42
C SER A 38 10.69 0.21 33.60
N GLY A 39 9.96 1.32 33.41
CA GLY A 39 9.82 2.37 34.43
C GLY A 39 8.62 3.32 34.28
N GLY A 40 7.81 3.20 33.22
CA GLY A 40 6.61 4.04 33.05
C GLY A 40 5.32 3.38 33.58
N THR A 41 4.37 4.19 34.04
CA THR A 41 3.08 3.75 34.63
C THR A 41 1.89 3.85 33.68
N GLY A 42 2.12 4.12 32.38
CA GLY A 42 1.04 4.35 31.42
C GLY A 42 0.21 3.09 31.20
N ALA A 43 -1.10 3.26 31.01
CA ALA A 43 -2.03 2.17 30.76
C ALA A 43 -3.15 2.59 29.80
N ILE A 44 -3.67 1.61 29.06
CA ILE A 44 -4.87 1.75 28.25
C ILE A 44 -5.89 0.73 28.74
N SER A 45 -7.11 1.17 29.05
CA SER A 45 -8.23 0.29 29.40
C SER A 45 -9.48 0.65 28.61
N GLY A 46 -10.31 -0.35 28.35
CA GLY A 46 -11.42 -0.18 27.43
C GLY A 46 -12.28 -1.43 27.26
N THR A 47 -13.13 -1.39 26.25
CA THR A 47 -14.04 -2.47 25.89
C THR A 47 -14.02 -2.74 24.38
N ALA A 48 -13.89 -4.01 24.00
CA ALA A 48 -14.10 -4.45 22.62
C ALA A 48 -15.53 -4.97 22.46
N THR A 49 -16.30 -4.39 21.54
CA THR A 49 -17.73 -4.68 21.38
C THR A 49 -18.23 -4.64 19.93
N ALA A 50 -18.76 -5.77 19.49
CA ALA A 50 -19.76 -5.95 18.44
C ALA A 50 -20.92 -6.79 19.03
N GLY A 51 -21.25 -6.48 20.29
CA GLY A 51 -21.53 -7.44 21.35
C GLY A 51 -20.25 -7.64 22.18
N PRO A 52 -20.31 -7.69 23.54
CA PRO A 52 -19.11 -7.88 24.35
C PRO A 52 -18.27 -9.07 23.87
N ILE A 53 -17.03 -8.81 23.44
CA ILE A 53 -16.20 -9.84 22.80
C ILE A 53 -15.35 -10.50 23.86
N SER A 54 -15.62 -11.76 24.15
CA SER A 54 -14.86 -12.52 25.14
C SER A 54 -13.64 -13.18 24.52
N ASN A 55 -12.51 -13.19 25.26
CA ASN A 55 -11.26 -13.86 24.88
C ASN A 55 -10.66 -13.37 23.55
N ALA A 56 -10.91 -12.12 23.17
CA ALA A 56 -10.20 -11.49 22.06
C ALA A 56 -8.81 -11.02 22.52
N THR A 57 -7.84 -11.09 21.63
CA THR A 57 -6.51 -10.50 21.85
C THR A 57 -6.55 -9.06 21.35
N ILE A 58 -6.31 -8.11 22.25
CA ILE A 58 -6.11 -6.70 21.95
C ILE A 58 -4.61 -6.44 21.87
N THR A 59 -4.13 -5.96 20.73
CA THR A 59 -2.74 -5.54 20.53
C THR A 59 -2.70 -4.04 20.28
N ALA A 60 -1.85 -3.32 21.02
CA ALA A 60 -1.55 -1.92 20.78
C ALA A 60 -0.30 -1.79 19.92
N TYR A 61 -0.40 -1.00 18.86
CA TYR A 61 0.71 -0.65 17.97
C TYR A 61 0.95 0.85 18.03
N SER A 62 2.22 1.24 17.98
CA SER A 62 2.61 2.63 17.74
C SER A 62 2.19 3.05 16.35
N ILE A 63 2.00 4.35 16.13
CA ILE A 63 1.82 4.91 14.79
C ILE A 63 3.03 5.80 14.48
N ASN A 64 3.69 5.56 13.35
CA ASN A 64 4.91 6.28 12.95
C ASN A 64 4.82 6.67 11.47
N GLY A 65 5.04 7.94 11.15
CA GLY A 65 4.84 8.47 9.79
C GLY A 65 3.42 8.24 9.23
N GLY A 66 2.41 8.19 10.11
CA GLY A 66 1.02 7.91 9.73
C GLY A 66 0.70 6.44 9.42
N GLN A 67 1.64 5.53 9.63
CA GLN A 67 1.45 4.09 9.41
C GLN A 67 1.56 3.31 10.72
N MET A 68 1.01 2.10 10.74
CA MET A 68 1.18 1.17 11.85
C MET A 68 2.68 0.86 12.04
N GLY A 69 3.15 1.01 13.27
CA GLY A 69 4.52 0.78 13.70
C GLY A 69 4.66 -0.45 14.61
N ALA A 70 5.68 -0.43 15.46
CA ALA A 70 5.98 -1.55 16.37
C ALA A 70 4.86 -1.78 17.39
N GLN A 71 4.67 -3.03 17.78
CA GLN A 71 3.81 -3.43 18.89
C GLN A 71 4.32 -2.82 20.20
N ILE A 72 3.40 -2.25 20.99
CA ILE A 72 3.65 -1.64 22.30
C ILE A 72 3.30 -2.64 23.41
N ALA A 73 2.09 -3.21 23.33
CA ALA A 73 1.51 -4.02 24.39
C ALA A 73 0.43 -4.95 23.86
N THR A 74 0.04 -5.93 24.67
CA THR A 74 -1.08 -6.84 24.37
C THR A 74 -1.86 -7.15 25.66
N ALA A 75 -3.16 -7.43 25.52
CA ALA A 75 -4.02 -7.94 26.59
C ALA A 75 -5.14 -8.81 26.00
N ALA A 76 -5.77 -9.63 26.84
CA ALA A 76 -6.97 -10.37 26.48
C ALA A 76 -8.23 -9.67 27.04
N THR A 77 -9.35 -9.79 26.35
CA THR A 77 -10.64 -9.32 26.86
C THR A 77 -11.29 -10.32 27.82
N ASP A 78 -11.94 -9.81 28.87
CA ASP A 78 -12.78 -10.60 29.77
C ASP A 78 -14.13 -10.99 29.14
N VAL A 79 -14.99 -11.68 29.89
CA VAL A 79 -16.34 -12.09 29.43
C VAL A 79 -17.26 -10.92 29.06
N ASN A 80 -16.98 -9.72 29.58
CA ASN A 80 -17.70 -8.50 29.31
C ASN A 80 -17.01 -7.64 28.24
N GLY A 81 -15.98 -8.16 27.57
CA GLY A 81 -15.21 -7.46 26.55
C GLY A 81 -14.22 -6.43 27.11
N ASN A 82 -14.05 -6.33 28.43
CA ASN A 82 -13.14 -5.35 29.02
C ASN A 82 -11.69 -5.82 28.87
N PHE A 83 -10.79 -4.88 28.63
CA PHE A 83 -9.34 -5.13 28.63
C PHE A 83 -8.61 -4.03 29.40
N THR A 84 -7.40 -4.34 29.86
CA THR A 84 -6.45 -3.37 30.39
C THR A 84 -5.04 -3.81 30.04
N MET A 85 -4.22 -2.89 29.54
CA MET A 85 -2.82 -3.14 29.18
C MET A 85 -1.93 -2.01 29.66
N ALA A 86 -0.71 -2.35 30.10
CA ALA A 86 0.31 -1.37 30.41
C ALA A 86 1.05 -0.97 29.13
N ILE A 87 1.18 0.34 28.88
CA ILE A 87 1.95 0.91 27.75
C ILE A 87 3.25 1.55 28.22
N GLY A 88 3.55 1.49 29.53
CA GLY A 88 4.81 1.95 30.09
C GLY A 88 5.02 3.44 29.91
N SER A 89 6.16 3.82 29.34
CA SER A 89 6.54 5.21 29.05
C SER A 89 6.21 5.64 27.62
N TYR A 90 5.45 4.84 26.86
CA TYR A 90 5.10 5.17 25.49
C TYR A 90 4.35 6.50 25.40
N ALA A 91 4.72 7.32 24.43
CA ALA A 91 4.02 8.54 24.06
C ALA A 91 3.91 8.63 22.54
N GLY A 92 2.74 9.05 22.06
CA GLY A 92 2.44 9.13 20.63
C GLY A 92 1.08 8.51 20.28
N PRO A 93 0.66 8.58 19.01
CA PRO A 93 -0.60 8.02 18.56
C PRO A 93 -0.59 6.48 18.60
N VAL A 94 -1.73 5.88 18.95
CA VAL A 94 -1.85 4.43 19.17
C VAL A 94 -2.96 3.85 18.30
N MET A 95 -2.67 2.70 17.68
CA MET A 95 -3.68 1.84 17.07
C MET A 95 -3.92 0.62 17.94
N LEU A 96 -5.17 0.39 18.34
CA LEU A 96 -5.62 -0.84 18.98
C LEU A 96 -6.20 -1.76 17.92
N GLN A 97 -5.88 -3.05 18.02
CA GLN A 97 -6.43 -4.10 17.16
C GLN A 97 -6.92 -5.26 18.01
N ALA A 98 -8.22 -5.57 17.93
CA ALA A 98 -8.85 -6.74 18.49
C ALA A 98 -8.95 -7.85 17.44
N SER A 99 -8.49 -9.05 17.79
CA SER A 99 -8.58 -10.24 16.94
C SER A 99 -8.98 -11.48 17.73
N GLY A 100 -9.65 -12.43 17.06
CA GLY A 100 -10.16 -13.64 17.68
C GLY A 100 -11.31 -13.38 18.68
N GLY A 101 -11.52 -14.31 19.60
CA GLY A 101 -12.61 -14.23 20.57
C GLY A 101 -13.99 -14.57 19.99
N SER A 102 -15.03 -14.40 20.80
CA SER A 102 -16.42 -14.68 20.43
C SER A 102 -17.37 -13.69 21.10
N TYR A 103 -18.48 -13.40 20.43
CA TYR A 103 -19.49 -12.46 20.89
C TYR A 103 -20.90 -13.00 20.59
N THR A 104 -21.88 -12.48 21.31
CA THR A 104 -23.29 -12.72 20.99
C THR A 104 -23.72 -11.70 19.94
N ASP A 105 -23.99 -12.17 18.73
CA ASP A 105 -24.46 -11.35 17.62
C ASP A 105 -25.84 -10.76 17.92
N GLU A 106 -26.00 -9.43 17.77
CA GLU A 106 -27.21 -8.74 18.21
C GLU A 106 -28.46 -9.16 17.43
N ALA A 107 -28.35 -9.35 16.11
CA ALA A 107 -29.51 -9.64 15.26
C ALA A 107 -29.99 -11.09 15.33
N THR A 108 -29.12 -12.03 15.65
CA THR A 108 -29.45 -13.45 15.79
C THR A 108 -29.61 -13.88 17.23
N GLY A 109 -28.96 -13.19 18.18
CA GLY A 109 -28.84 -13.61 19.58
C GLY A 109 -27.98 -14.84 19.78
N THR A 110 -27.21 -15.25 18.78
CA THR A 110 -26.36 -16.46 18.83
C THR A 110 -24.90 -16.10 19.09
N VAL A 111 -24.17 -16.99 19.77
CA VAL A 111 -22.73 -16.81 19.99
C VAL A 111 -21.99 -17.20 18.72
N MET A 112 -21.16 -16.31 18.20
CA MET A 112 -20.34 -16.53 17.01
C MET A 112 -18.88 -16.12 17.27
N PRO A 113 -17.90 -16.82 16.69
CA PRO A 113 -16.52 -16.38 16.73
C PRO A 113 -16.30 -15.20 15.77
N MET A 114 -15.33 -14.33 16.09
CA MET A 114 -14.78 -13.45 15.06
C MET A 114 -14.08 -14.30 13.99
N ALA A 115 -14.28 -13.98 12.71
CA ALA A 115 -13.60 -14.72 11.64
C ALA A 115 -12.07 -14.55 11.74
N ALA A 116 -11.31 -15.57 11.36
CA ALA A 116 -9.86 -15.61 11.58
C ALA A 116 -9.07 -14.49 10.86
N ALA A 117 -9.63 -13.92 9.80
CA ALA A 117 -9.02 -12.81 9.05
C ALA A 117 -9.61 -11.44 9.42
N ASP A 118 -10.63 -11.40 10.30
CA ASP A 118 -11.27 -10.16 10.70
C ASP A 118 -10.58 -9.57 11.94
N ALA A 119 -10.44 -8.25 11.95
CA ALA A 119 -9.97 -7.50 13.10
C ALA A 119 -10.86 -6.27 13.30
N MET A 120 -11.05 -5.87 14.56
CA MET A 120 -11.67 -4.59 14.89
C MET A 120 -10.63 -3.65 15.45
N THR A 121 -10.61 -2.42 14.96
CA THR A 121 -9.55 -1.48 15.27
C THR A 121 -10.10 -0.22 15.93
N ALA A 122 -9.24 0.51 16.62
CA ALA A 122 -9.49 1.86 17.08
C ALA A 122 -8.19 2.65 17.00
N VAL A 123 -8.27 3.93 16.64
CA VAL A 123 -7.11 4.83 16.62
C VAL A 123 -7.30 5.95 17.61
N MET A 124 -6.29 6.14 18.44
CA MET A 124 -6.22 7.19 19.44
C MET A 124 -5.19 8.23 18.98
N PRO A 125 -5.50 9.53 19.07
CA PRO A 125 -4.49 10.57 19.00
C PRO A 125 -3.42 10.39 20.09
N THR A 126 -2.37 11.18 20.03
CA THR A 126 -1.22 11.10 20.94
C THR A 126 -1.61 10.88 22.40
N VAL A 127 -1.20 9.73 22.93
CA VAL A 127 -1.22 9.46 24.37
C VAL A 127 0.03 10.06 25.01
N ALA A 128 -0.13 10.74 26.14
CA ALA A 128 1.01 11.29 26.87
C ALA A 128 1.79 10.18 27.61
N ALA A 129 3.11 10.35 27.73
CA ALA A 129 3.97 9.42 28.45
C ALA A 129 3.46 9.19 29.88
N GLY A 130 3.27 7.92 30.27
CA GLY A 130 2.81 7.56 31.61
C GLY A 130 1.32 7.82 31.89
N ALA A 131 0.54 8.29 30.90
CA ALA A 131 -0.89 8.54 31.06
C ALA A 131 -1.71 7.24 31.14
N THR A 132 -2.78 7.28 31.93
CA THR A 132 -3.80 6.23 31.97
C THR A 132 -5.00 6.67 31.14
N ASN A 133 -5.20 6.03 29.99
CA ASN A 133 -6.33 6.27 29.11
C ASN A 133 -7.38 5.18 29.36
N SER A 134 -8.57 5.57 29.81
CA SER A 134 -9.62 4.62 30.22
C SER A 134 -10.90 4.84 29.45
N GLY A 135 -11.68 3.77 29.29
CA GLY A 135 -12.98 3.82 28.61
C GLY A 135 -12.89 3.77 27.09
N ILE A 136 -11.76 3.33 26.52
CA ILE A 136 -11.58 3.26 25.07
C ILE A 136 -12.48 2.18 24.47
N GLN A 137 -13.22 2.52 23.44
CA GLN A 137 -14.10 1.60 22.71
C GLN A 137 -13.39 1.05 21.47
N VAL A 138 -13.36 -0.26 21.32
CA VAL A 138 -12.94 -0.95 20.08
C VAL A 138 -14.18 -1.57 19.47
N THR A 139 -14.71 -0.93 18.42
CA THR A 139 -15.99 -1.27 17.80
C THR A 139 -15.88 -1.26 16.27
N PRO A 140 -16.88 -1.78 15.56
CA PRO A 140 -17.00 -1.60 14.12
C PRO A 140 -16.89 -0.14 13.65
N VAL A 141 -17.42 0.82 14.43
CA VAL A 141 -17.40 2.25 14.05
C VAL A 141 -16.02 2.87 14.23
N THR A 142 -15.30 2.53 15.30
CA THR A 142 -13.91 2.98 15.46
C THR A 142 -12.99 2.34 14.43
N ALA A 143 -13.34 1.14 13.96
CA ALA A 143 -12.58 0.44 12.93
C ALA A 143 -12.74 1.12 11.56
N MET A 144 -13.96 1.54 11.21
CA MET A 144 -14.20 2.40 10.03
C MET A 144 -13.46 3.74 10.14
N ALA A 145 -13.42 4.37 11.33
CA ALA A 145 -12.67 5.61 11.55
C ALA A 145 -11.16 5.41 11.35
N GLN A 146 -10.62 4.29 11.83
CA GLN A 146 -9.23 3.92 11.60
C GLN A 146 -8.94 3.72 10.10
N ALA A 147 -9.78 2.96 9.41
CA ALA A 147 -9.64 2.71 7.97
C ALA A 147 -9.66 4.02 7.18
N MET A 148 -10.57 4.94 7.53
CA MET A 148 -10.60 6.29 6.96
C MET A 148 -9.31 7.07 7.26
N ALA A 149 -8.89 7.17 8.53
CA ALA A 149 -7.69 7.92 8.92
C ALA A 149 -6.43 7.41 8.22
N GLN A 150 -6.31 6.09 8.02
CA GLN A 150 -5.19 5.47 7.32
C GLN A 150 -5.12 5.88 5.83
N HIS A 151 -6.26 6.19 5.22
CA HIS A 151 -6.37 6.57 3.82
C HIS A 151 -6.42 8.10 3.60
N MET A 152 -6.37 8.89 4.68
CA MET A 152 -6.18 10.35 4.59
C MET A 152 -4.73 10.69 4.23
N ASN A 153 -4.52 11.87 3.64
CA ASN A 153 -3.16 12.33 3.29
C ASN A 153 -2.25 12.40 4.53
N GLY A 154 -1.08 11.76 4.44
CA GLY A 154 -0.16 11.62 5.58
C GLY A 154 -0.51 10.48 6.54
N GLY A 155 -1.54 9.67 6.26
CA GLY A 155 -1.96 8.53 7.06
C GLY A 155 -2.55 8.91 8.42
N MET A 156 -2.41 8.03 9.40
CA MET A 156 -2.94 8.17 10.76
C MET A 156 -2.17 9.22 11.61
N THR A 157 -2.11 10.47 11.17
CA THR A 157 -1.63 11.60 11.99
C THR A 157 -2.65 11.95 13.09
N ASP A 158 -2.25 12.65 14.14
CA ASP A 158 -3.19 13.09 15.19
C ASP A 158 -4.39 13.87 14.64
N ALA A 159 -4.13 14.75 13.66
CA ALA A 159 -5.17 15.53 13.00
C ALA A 159 -6.14 14.64 12.22
N ASN A 160 -5.61 13.68 11.45
CA ASN A 160 -6.42 12.76 10.66
C ASN A 160 -7.20 11.78 11.54
N ILE A 161 -6.59 11.27 12.62
CA ILE A 161 -7.27 10.42 13.61
C ILE A 161 -8.43 11.18 14.25
N ALA A 162 -8.20 12.42 14.71
CA ALA A 162 -9.25 13.25 15.31
C ALA A 162 -10.37 13.57 14.31
N ALA A 163 -10.02 13.91 13.07
CA ALA A 163 -10.97 14.19 12.00
C ALA A 163 -11.82 12.97 11.65
N ALA A 164 -11.21 11.80 11.44
CA ALA A 164 -11.91 10.57 11.09
C ALA A 164 -12.84 10.09 12.21
N ASN A 165 -12.38 10.12 13.47
CA ASN A 165 -13.22 9.78 14.62
C ASN A 165 -14.44 10.72 14.72
N THR A 166 -14.23 12.03 14.54
CA THR A 166 -15.31 13.03 14.54
C THR A 166 -16.27 12.82 13.38
N ALA A 167 -15.76 12.55 12.17
CA ALA A 167 -16.57 12.37 10.97
C ALA A 167 -17.46 11.12 11.06
N MET A 168 -16.88 9.99 11.47
CA MET A 168 -17.62 8.74 11.69
C MET A 168 -18.65 8.87 12.82
N GLY A 169 -18.28 9.52 13.93
CA GLY A 169 -19.21 9.84 15.01
C GLY A 169 -20.39 10.68 14.52
N ASN A 170 -20.11 11.76 13.78
CA ASN A 170 -21.13 12.60 13.18
C ASN A 170 -22.03 11.83 12.23
N ASN A 171 -21.51 10.91 11.40
CA ASN A 171 -22.33 10.10 10.49
C ASN A 171 -23.41 9.31 11.26
N PHE A 172 -23.03 8.69 12.38
CA PHE A 172 -23.93 7.88 13.21
C PHE A 172 -24.57 8.62 14.39
N SER A 173 -24.42 9.95 14.45
CA SER A 173 -24.96 10.80 15.53
C SER A 173 -24.46 10.36 16.92
N VAL A 174 -23.15 10.14 17.03
CA VAL A 174 -22.39 9.84 18.26
C VAL A 174 -21.29 10.88 18.39
N SER A 175 -21.28 11.67 19.47
CA SER A 175 -20.31 12.77 19.60
C SER A 175 -18.87 12.31 19.82
N ASP A 176 -18.67 11.16 20.48
CA ASP A 176 -17.34 10.59 20.73
C ASP A 176 -17.40 9.06 20.66
N ILE A 177 -16.96 8.50 19.53
CA ILE A 177 -16.96 7.06 19.29
C ILE A 177 -15.88 6.31 20.07
N LEU A 178 -14.87 7.00 20.62
CA LEU A 178 -13.77 6.40 21.37
C LEU A 178 -14.11 6.24 22.85
N HIS A 179 -14.86 7.17 23.46
CA HIS A 179 -15.11 7.15 24.90
C HIS A 179 -16.57 6.84 25.28
N ILE A 180 -17.52 6.98 24.36
CA ILE A 180 -18.93 6.64 24.65
C ILE A 180 -19.12 5.14 24.50
N ARG A 181 -19.36 4.46 25.62
CA ARG A 181 -19.70 3.04 25.63
C ARG A 181 -21.05 2.79 24.93
N PRO A 182 -21.11 1.92 23.90
CA PRO A 182 -22.37 1.55 23.27
C PRO A 182 -23.32 0.86 24.26
N MET A 183 -24.60 1.21 24.18
CA MET A 183 -25.65 0.47 24.86
C MET A 183 -25.74 -0.95 24.28
N ASN A 184 -25.87 -1.99 25.14
CA ASN A 184 -26.13 -3.35 24.67
C ASN A 184 -27.66 -3.57 24.50
N PRO A 185 -28.18 -3.73 23.27
CA PRO A 185 -29.61 -3.84 23.04
C PRO A 185 -30.21 -5.21 23.44
N LEU A 186 -29.38 -6.22 23.69
CA LEU A 186 -29.81 -7.54 24.13
C LEU A 186 -30.17 -7.61 25.62
N VAL A 187 -29.88 -6.55 26.38
CA VAL A 187 -30.16 -6.45 27.81
C VAL A 187 -31.48 -5.70 28.04
N ALA A 188 -32.39 -6.32 28.80
CA ALA A 188 -33.70 -5.71 29.08
C ALA A 188 -33.55 -4.38 29.83
N GLY A 189 -34.18 -3.32 29.30
CA GLY A 189 -34.17 -1.99 29.93
C GLY A 189 -32.85 -1.23 29.84
N SER A 190 -31.86 -1.72 29.09
CA SER A 190 -30.57 -1.05 28.91
C SER A 190 -30.64 0.35 28.28
N GLY A 191 -31.77 0.68 27.65
CA GLY A 191 -32.07 2.01 27.13
C GLY A 191 -32.45 3.04 28.18
N THR A 192 -32.81 2.62 29.38
CA THR A 192 -33.29 3.54 30.42
C THR A 192 -32.11 4.28 31.08
N GLY A 193 -32.16 5.61 31.08
CA GLY A 193 -31.16 6.45 31.75
C GLY A 193 -29.79 6.55 31.07
N VAL A 194 -29.58 5.95 29.90
CA VAL A 194 -28.37 6.12 29.09
C VAL A 194 -28.49 7.31 28.13
N SER A 195 -27.36 7.88 27.71
CA SER A 195 -27.34 9.02 26.77
C SER A 195 -27.86 8.63 25.39
N GLN A 196 -28.37 9.63 24.64
CA GLN A 196 -28.79 9.42 23.25
C GLN A 196 -27.64 8.89 22.37
N ASP A 197 -26.41 9.32 22.63
CA ASP A 197 -25.23 8.84 21.92
C ASP A 197 -24.98 7.35 22.17
N ALA A 198 -25.05 6.90 23.42
CA ALA A 198 -24.90 5.48 23.76
C ALA A 198 -26.00 4.62 23.11
N GLN A 199 -27.23 5.15 23.04
CA GLN A 199 -28.34 4.54 22.34
C GLN A 199 -28.08 4.45 20.83
N ASN A 200 -27.74 5.57 20.18
CA ASN A 200 -27.43 5.63 18.74
C ASN A 200 -26.29 4.68 18.38
N TYR A 201 -25.25 4.66 19.19
CA TYR A 201 -24.08 3.81 18.99
C TYR A 201 -24.46 2.32 19.09
N GLY A 202 -25.12 1.91 20.19
CA GLY A 202 -25.56 0.53 20.37
C GLY A 202 -26.50 0.04 19.27
N MET A 203 -27.45 0.89 18.86
CA MET A 203 -28.38 0.58 17.77
C MET A 203 -27.70 0.53 16.39
N THR A 204 -26.61 1.28 16.19
CA THR A 204 -25.81 1.23 14.96
C THR A 204 -25.06 -0.11 14.85
N LEU A 205 -24.44 -0.57 15.93
CA LEU A 205 -23.76 -1.88 15.94
C LEU A 205 -24.74 -3.02 15.68
N ALA A 206 -25.91 -2.98 16.32
CA ALA A 206 -26.96 -3.98 16.08
C ALA A 206 -27.56 -3.90 14.67
N ALA A 207 -27.63 -2.70 14.08
CA ALA A 207 -28.05 -2.53 12.69
C ALA A 207 -27.05 -3.17 11.71
N MET A 208 -25.73 -3.06 11.95
CA MET A 208 -24.71 -3.74 11.14
C MET A 208 -24.86 -5.27 11.21
N SER A 209 -25.08 -5.81 12.41
CA SER A 209 -25.40 -7.23 12.62
C SER A 209 -26.68 -7.63 11.88
N GLN A 210 -27.74 -6.83 11.95
CA GLN A 210 -29.00 -7.09 11.25
C GLN A 210 -28.85 -7.00 9.72
N TYR A 211 -27.98 -6.12 9.24
CA TYR A 211 -27.70 -6.00 7.82
C TYR A 211 -26.94 -7.22 7.30
N ALA A 212 -25.94 -7.70 8.05
CA ALA A 212 -25.22 -8.93 7.75
C ALA A 212 -26.18 -10.14 7.66
N LYS A 213 -27.09 -10.28 8.63
CA LYS A 213 -28.15 -11.30 8.63
C LYS A 213 -29.06 -11.20 7.41
N THR A 214 -29.44 -9.98 7.02
CA THR A 214 -30.33 -9.73 5.87
C THR A 214 -29.68 -10.12 4.54
N LEU A 215 -28.36 -9.96 4.44
CA LEU A 215 -27.58 -10.38 3.27
C LEU A 215 -27.17 -11.86 3.31
N GLY A 216 -27.57 -12.60 4.33
CA GLY A 216 -27.29 -14.04 4.46
C GLY A 216 -25.83 -14.36 4.79
N LEU A 217 -25.09 -13.42 5.39
CA LEU A 217 -23.71 -13.67 5.81
C LEU A 217 -23.67 -14.64 7.00
N THR A 218 -22.69 -15.54 7.00
CA THR A 218 -22.53 -16.55 8.07
C THR A 218 -21.95 -15.99 9.36
N THR A 219 -21.25 -14.86 9.29
CA THR A 219 -20.62 -14.19 10.43
C THR A 219 -20.76 -12.69 10.25
N SER A 220 -21.22 -11.95 11.26
CA SER A 220 -21.41 -10.50 11.13
C SER A 220 -20.10 -9.71 11.11
N SER A 221 -18.98 -10.28 11.57
CA SER A 221 -17.66 -9.63 11.48
C SER A 221 -17.20 -9.37 10.05
N THR A 222 -17.64 -10.16 9.06
CA THR A 222 -17.27 -9.95 7.65
C THR A 222 -17.94 -8.71 7.06
N MET A 223 -19.11 -8.32 7.59
CA MET A 223 -19.76 -7.04 7.26
C MET A 223 -18.94 -5.88 7.79
N VAL A 224 -18.36 -6.00 8.98
CA VAL A 224 -17.47 -4.97 9.54
C VAL A 224 -16.27 -4.77 8.62
N THR A 225 -15.64 -5.84 8.16
CA THR A 225 -14.54 -5.78 7.19
C THR A 225 -14.94 -5.11 5.88
N ALA A 226 -16.12 -5.45 5.34
CA ALA A 226 -16.63 -4.79 4.13
C ALA A 226 -16.89 -3.28 4.37
N MET A 227 -17.52 -2.91 5.48
CA MET A 227 -17.77 -1.51 5.82
C MET A 227 -16.50 -0.71 6.12
N MET A 228 -15.45 -1.34 6.67
CA MET A 228 -14.15 -0.71 6.81
C MET A 228 -13.55 -0.36 5.45
N ASN A 229 -13.63 -1.27 4.48
CA ASN A 229 -13.16 -1.03 3.11
C ASN A 229 -13.98 0.07 2.42
N ASP A 230 -15.30 0.07 2.62
CA ASP A 230 -16.21 1.11 2.12
C ASP A 230 -15.89 2.49 2.71
N ALA A 231 -15.58 2.56 4.01
CA ALA A 231 -15.25 3.82 4.67
C ALA A 231 -13.93 4.46 4.21
N THR A 232 -13.09 3.75 3.45
CA THR A 232 -11.74 4.23 3.06
C THR A 232 -11.76 5.45 2.15
N ASP A 233 -12.83 5.67 1.38
CA ASP A 233 -12.97 6.83 0.48
C ASP A 233 -13.83 7.97 1.01
N GLY A 234 -14.30 7.84 2.25
CA GLY A 234 -15.16 8.83 2.89
C GLY A 234 -16.59 8.82 2.36
N ILE A 235 -16.96 7.85 1.54
CA ILE A 235 -18.31 7.65 1.01
C ILE A 235 -18.74 6.20 1.25
N LEU A 236 -19.80 5.98 2.04
CA LEU A 236 -20.33 4.64 2.24
C LEU A 236 -21.29 4.23 1.11
N ASP A 237 -20.75 4.02 -0.10
CA ASP A 237 -21.49 3.70 -1.33
C ASP A 237 -21.26 2.27 -1.86
N GLY A 238 -20.76 1.37 -1.01
CA GLY A 238 -20.43 -0.01 -1.36
C GLY A 238 -19.13 -0.16 -2.15
N LYS A 239 -18.28 0.88 -2.21
CA LYS A 239 -17.03 0.89 -2.98
C LYS A 239 -15.87 1.42 -2.15
N ALA A 240 -14.68 1.02 -2.56
CA ALA A 240 -13.43 1.65 -2.19
C ALA A 240 -12.91 2.41 -3.42
N GLY A 241 -13.26 3.68 -3.53
CA GLY A 241 -13.03 4.51 -4.69
C GLY A 241 -13.87 4.05 -5.89
N ALA A 242 -13.22 3.53 -6.94
CA ALA A 242 -13.93 3.02 -8.12
C ALA A 242 -14.32 1.54 -8.02
N THR A 243 -13.79 0.82 -7.02
CA THR A 243 -13.89 -0.64 -6.95
C THR A 243 -14.98 -1.06 -5.98
N SER A 244 -15.92 -1.90 -6.41
CA SER A 244 -16.92 -2.47 -5.50
C SER A 244 -16.27 -3.30 -4.40
N VAL A 245 -16.71 -3.10 -3.16
CA VAL A 245 -16.23 -3.86 -2.01
C VAL A 245 -16.84 -5.26 -2.05
N GLN A 246 -16.01 -6.30 -1.95
CA GLN A 246 -16.48 -7.67 -1.84
C GLN A 246 -16.76 -8.01 -0.37
N MET A 247 -17.90 -8.65 -0.08
CA MET A 247 -18.18 -9.20 1.25
C MET A 247 -17.49 -10.57 1.38
N GLY A 248 -16.81 -10.83 2.52
CA GLY A 248 -15.98 -12.04 2.70
C GLY A 248 -16.76 -13.35 2.65
N GLY A 249 -16.13 -14.39 2.07
CA GLY A 249 -16.62 -15.79 1.98
C GLY A 249 -17.04 -16.22 0.56
N MET A 250 -17.01 -17.53 0.28
CA MET A 250 -17.40 -18.11 -1.03
C MET A 250 -18.88 -17.85 -1.44
N ALA A 251 -19.69 -17.29 -0.54
CA ALA A 251 -21.07 -16.87 -0.76
C ALA A 251 -21.29 -15.35 -0.73
N GLY A 252 -20.22 -14.56 -0.50
CA GLY A 252 -20.31 -13.11 -0.35
C GLY A 252 -20.38 -12.39 -1.69
N GLY A 253 -21.52 -11.75 -1.97
CA GLY A 253 -21.66 -10.84 -3.11
C GLY A 253 -20.91 -9.52 -2.92
N MET A 254 -21.14 -8.57 -3.82
CA MET A 254 -20.67 -7.19 -3.67
C MET A 254 -21.48 -6.46 -2.61
N LEU A 255 -20.82 -5.61 -1.82
CA LEU A 255 -21.47 -4.76 -0.83
C LEU A 255 -22.45 -3.83 -1.56
N PRO A 256 -23.74 -3.80 -1.19
CA PRO A 256 -24.72 -2.96 -1.87
C PRO A 256 -24.39 -1.48 -1.69
N ALA A 257 -24.69 -0.66 -2.70
CA ALA A 257 -24.43 0.78 -2.64
C ALA A 257 -25.23 1.54 -1.57
N THR A 258 -26.21 0.87 -0.96
CA THR A 258 -27.02 1.41 0.14
C THR A 258 -26.50 0.98 1.52
N ALA A 259 -25.37 0.27 1.59
CA ALA A 259 -24.87 -0.36 2.82
C ALA A 259 -24.62 0.63 3.96
N GLY A 260 -24.14 1.85 3.69
CA GLY A 260 -24.01 2.89 4.71
C GLY A 260 -25.14 3.92 4.77
N THR A 261 -26.18 3.77 3.95
CA THR A 261 -27.28 4.74 3.81
C THR A 261 -28.64 4.09 4.11
N SER A 262 -29.53 4.04 3.13
CA SER A 262 -30.89 3.49 3.26
C SER A 262 -30.92 2.00 3.58
N GLY A 263 -29.89 1.23 3.18
CA GLY A 263 -29.73 -0.17 3.57
C GLY A 263 -29.46 -0.32 5.06
N MET A 264 -28.57 0.52 5.61
CA MET A 264 -28.32 0.59 7.06
C MET A 264 -29.57 1.08 7.81
N GLY A 265 -30.25 2.11 7.31
CA GLY A 265 -31.48 2.61 7.92
C GLY A 265 -32.60 1.58 7.93
N ALA A 266 -32.74 0.79 6.86
CA ALA A 266 -33.67 -0.34 6.80
C ALA A 266 -33.30 -1.46 7.81
N ALA A 267 -32.01 -1.80 7.92
CA ALA A 267 -31.53 -2.77 8.91
C ALA A 267 -31.77 -2.29 10.35
N MET A 268 -31.54 -1.01 10.62
CA MET A 268 -31.84 -0.39 11.91
C MET A 268 -33.34 -0.48 12.22
N ASN A 269 -34.20 -0.18 11.25
CA ASN A 269 -35.64 -0.33 11.41
C ASN A 269 -36.06 -1.78 11.67
N ALA A 270 -35.48 -2.74 10.95
CA ALA A 270 -35.74 -4.16 11.17
C ALA A 270 -35.32 -4.61 12.58
N PHE A 271 -34.14 -4.18 13.05
CA PHE A 271 -33.66 -4.53 14.39
C PHE A 271 -34.50 -3.89 15.50
N MET A 272 -34.85 -2.60 15.38
CA MET A 272 -35.68 -1.88 16.35
C MET A 272 -37.00 -2.60 16.66
N ASN A 273 -37.60 -3.22 15.64
CA ASN A 273 -38.88 -3.92 15.72
C ASN A 273 -38.72 -5.45 15.93
N SER A 274 -37.49 -5.94 16.12
CA SER A 274 -37.22 -7.36 16.34
C SER A 274 -37.41 -7.75 17.81
N THR A 275 -37.56 -9.05 18.06
CA THR A 275 -37.60 -9.60 19.44
C THR A 275 -36.23 -9.60 20.13
N GLN A 276 -35.15 -9.36 19.39
CA GLN A 276 -33.80 -9.25 19.92
C GLN A 276 -33.57 -7.89 20.59
N ASN A 277 -34.27 -6.83 20.18
CA ASN A 277 -34.21 -5.54 20.86
C ASN A 277 -34.96 -5.56 22.19
N LYS A 278 -34.24 -5.74 23.29
CA LYS A 278 -34.78 -5.73 24.66
C LYS A 278 -34.57 -4.38 25.38
N SER A 279 -33.85 -3.45 24.75
CA SER A 279 -33.52 -2.16 25.35
C SER A 279 -34.72 -1.23 25.56
N GLY A 280 -35.76 -1.38 24.72
CA GLY A 280 -36.88 -0.44 24.63
C GLY A 280 -36.57 0.83 23.82
N VAL A 281 -35.40 0.91 23.18
CA VAL A 281 -34.96 2.09 22.42
C VAL A 281 -35.41 2.02 20.97
N THR A 282 -35.80 3.17 20.43
CA THR A 282 -35.93 3.41 18.99
C THR A 282 -35.17 4.68 18.61
N THR A 283 -34.44 4.64 17.50
CA THR A 283 -33.57 5.72 17.01
C THR A 283 -34.07 6.27 15.68
N VAL A 284 -35.35 6.66 15.62
CA VAL A 284 -36.04 7.09 14.39
C VAL A 284 -35.32 8.26 13.69
N THR A 285 -34.80 9.21 14.45
CA THR A 285 -34.03 10.35 13.90
C THR A 285 -32.78 9.91 13.16
N LEU A 286 -32.01 8.98 13.74
CA LEU A 286 -30.82 8.43 13.10
C LEU A 286 -31.18 7.59 11.87
N MET A 287 -32.22 6.76 11.97
CA MET A 287 -32.72 5.98 10.84
C MET A 287 -33.13 6.87 9.66
N ASN A 288 -33.90 7.94 9.91
CA ASN A 288 -34.29 8.90 8.87
C ASN A 288 -33.08 9.62 8.26
N LYS A 289 -32.08 9.97 9.07
CA LYS A 289 -30.83 10.56 8.59
C LYS A 289 -30.09 9.61 7.65
N LEU A 290 -29.94 8.34 8.01
CA LEU A 290 -29.28 7.33 7.16
C LEU A 290 -30.07 7.08 5.86
N ASN A 291 -31.40 7.05 5.94
CA ASN A 291 -32.27 6.90 4.77
C ASN A 291 -32.16 8.05 3.77
N GLY A 292 -31.92 9.27 4.26
CA GLY A 292 -31.71 10.46 3.42
C GLY A 292 -30.25 10.77 3.09
N SER A 293 -29.29 9.95 3.56
CA SER A 293 -27.86 10.19 3.37
C SER A 293 -27.41 9.81 1.96
N SER A 294 -26.48 10.59 1.41
CA SER A 294 -25.75 10.25 0.18
C SER A 294 -24.58 9.29 0.41
N GLY A 295 -24.32 8.91 1.67
CA GLY A 295 -23.18 8.09 2.07
C GLY A 295 -21.91 8.90 2.37
N GLN A 296 -21.89 10.18 2.01
CA GLN A 296 -20.74 11.06 2.27
C GLN A 296 -20.59 11.34 3.77
N ILE A 297 -19.49 10.88 4.37
CA ILE A 297 -19.23 10.97 5.82
C ILE A 297 -18.76 12.38 6.22
N SER A 298 -18.07 13.11 5.34
CA SER A 298 -17.73 14.53 5.50
C SER A 298 -17.27 15.18 4.18
N SER A 299 -17.48 16.49 4.02
CA SER A 299 -16.90 17.30 2.94
C SER A 299 -15.47 17.79 3.23
N SER A 300 -15.00 17.65 4.48
CA SER A 300 -13.66 18.06 4.94
C SER A 300 -12.64 16.92 4.97
N VAL A 301 -13.06 15.69 4.67
CA VAL A 301 -12.15 14.56 4.43
C VAL A 301 -11.80 14.61 2.95
N PRO A 302 -10.53 14.88 2.57
CA PRO A 302 -10.13 14.87 1.17
C PRO A 302 -10.48 13.52 0.56
N ALA A 303 -11.14 13.53 -0.60
CA ALA A 303 -11.46 12.33 -1.35
C ALA A 303 -10.23 11.41 -1.46
N MET A 304 -10.46 10.09 -1.46
CA MET A 304 -9.42 9.08 -1.70
C MET A 304 -8.53 9.52 -2.85
N MET A 305 -7.30 9.84 -2.48
CA MET A 305 -6.29 10.30 -3.38
C MET A 305 -5.61 9.02 -3.89
N ASN A 306 -6.23 8.38 -4.89
CA ASN A 306 -5.61 7.27 -5.62
C ASN A 306 -4.46 7.85 -6.42
N ALA A 307 -3.23 7.59 -5.96
CA ALA A 307 -2.08 7.94 -6.77
C ALA A 307 -2.15 7.12 -8.06
N THR A 308 -2.01 7.77 -9.20
CA THR A 308 -1.94 7.12 -10.51
C THR A 308 -0.65 7.54 -11.18
N VAL A 309 0.03 6.57 -11.75
CA VAL A 309 1.22 6.81 -12.56
C VAL A 309 0.89 6.38 -13.98
N GLY A 310 0.75 7.35 -14.87
CA GLY A 310 0.53 7.17 -16.29
C GLY A 310 1.78 7.48 -17.09
N GLY A 311 2.04 6.67 -18.11
CA GLY A 311 3.24 6.83 -18.91
C GLY A 311 3.26 5.97 -20.16
N THR A 312 4.43 5.92 -20.79
CA THR A 312 4.69 5.12 -21.98
C THR A 312 5.98 4.35 -21.83
N VAL A 313 5.96 3.07 -22.18
CA VAL A 313 7.18 2.29 -22.41
C VAL A 313 7.64 2.60 -23.83
N PHE A 314 8.88 3.08 -23.99
CA PHE A 314 9.36 3.54 -25.29
C PHE A 314 10.73 2.96 -25.65
N ASN A 315 10.73 2.19 -26.74
CA ASN A 315 11.86 1.96 -27.65
C ASN A 315 11.26 1.55 -29.02
N GLY A 316 10.42 2.43 -29.59
CA GLY A 316 9.45 2.13 -30.65
C GLY A 316 8.03 1.78 -30.14
N PRO A 317 7.05 1.50 -31.01
CA PRO A 317 5.73 1.01 -30.59
C PRO A 317 5.89 -0.29 -29.79
N VAL A 318 5.47 -0.27 -28.53
CA VAL A 318 5.55 -1.42 -27.64
C VAL A 318 4.21 -2.15 -27.59
N SER A 319 4.23 -3.48 -27.67
CA SER A 319 3.04 -4.31 -27.52
C SER A 319 3.26 -5.38 -26.45
N LYS A 320 2.22 -5.65 -25.65
CA LYS A 320 2.15 -6.71 -24.63
C LYS A 320 3.16 -6.60 -23.47
N ALA A 321 3.65 -5.40 -23.17
CA ALA A 321 4.52 -5.20 -22.02
C ALA A 321 3.70 -5.23 -20.71
N THR A 322 4.29 -5.75 -19.65
CA THR A 322 3.73 -5.64 -18.28
C THR A 322 4.56 -4.64 -17.50
N VAL A 323 3.92 -3.58 -17.02
CA VAL A 323 4.52 -2.56 -16.15
C VAL A 323 4.14 -2.88 -14.70
N MET A 324 5.15 -3.00 -13.85
CA MET A 324 5.05 -3.27 -12.43
C MET A 324 5.60 -2.08 -11.66
N ALA A 325 4.94 -1.66 -10.60
CA ALA A 325 5.52 -0.71 -9.64
C ALA A 325 5.96 -1.45 -8.39
N PHE A 326 7.12 -1.06 -7.89
CA PHE A 326 7.69 -1.51 -6.63
C PHE A 326 7.85 -0.32 -5.70
N ALA A 327 7.45 -0.51 -4.44
CA ALA A 327 7.75 0.43 -3.37
C ALA A 327 9.26 0.51 -3.17
N VAL A 328 9.78 1.68 -2.85
CA VAL A 328 11.19 1.83 -2.46
C VAL A 328 11.27 2.14 -0.96
N ASN A 329 11.88 1.23 -0.21
CA ASN A 329 11.96 1.30 1.24
C ASN A 329 13.42 1.44 1.66
N SER A 330 13.75 2.53 2.34
CA SER A 330 15.12 2.81 2.81
C SER A 330 16.18 2.69 1.70
N GLY A 331 15.83 3.12 0.48
CA GLY A 331 16.71 3.09 -0.69
C GLY A 331 16.82 1.73 -1.41
N THR A 332 16.10 0.71 -0.96
CA THR A 332 16.07 -0.61 -1.59
C THR A 332 14.73 -0.87 -2.27
N VAL A 333 14.73 -1.65 -3.36
CA VAL A 333 13.48 -2.11 -4.00
C VAL A 333 12.74 -3.02 -3.02
N GLY A 334 11.53 -2.63 -2.67
CA GLY A 334 10.63 -3.34 -1.77
C GLY A 334 9.57 -4.15 -2.52
N ALA A 335 8.40 -4.32 -1.89
CA ALA A 335 7.31 -5.10 -2.45
C ALA A 335 6.74 -4.48 -3.73
N GLN A 336 6.26 -5.35 -4.64
CA GLN A 336 5.43 -4.92 -5.75
C GLN A 336 4.11 -4.37 -5.23
N ILE A 337 3.76 -3.15 -5.64
CA ILE A 337 2.56 -2.43 -5.18
C ILE A 337 1.46 -2.36 -6.24
N ALA A 338 1.81 -2.46 -7.53
CA ALA A 338 0.84 -2.46 -8.61
C ALA A 338 1.39 -3.16 -9.87
N SER A 339 0.49 -3.56 -10.78
CA SER A 339 0.85 -4.09 -12.10
C SER A 339 -0.25 -3.82 -13.11
N VAL A 340 0.13 -3.51 -14.34
CA VAL A 340 -0.80 -3.36 -15.48
C VAL A 340 -0.12 -3.75 -16.79
N ALA A 341 -0.89 -4.26 -17.74
CA ALA A 341 -0.42 -4.43 -19.11
C ALA A 341 -0.47 -3.09 -19.86
N THR A 342 0.49 -2.84 -20.74
CA THR A 342 0.43 -1.69 -21.67
C THR A 342 -0.62 -1.93 -22.75
N ASP A 343 -1.16 -0.85 -23.31
CA ASP A 343 -1.93 -0.93 -24.55
C ASP A 343 -1.04 -1.25 -25.77
N GLY A 344 -1.63 -1.28 -26.97
CA GLY A 344 -0.92 -1.57 -28.21
C GLY A 344 0.03 -0.45 -28.69
N GLN A 345 0.09 0.67 -27.97
CA GLN A 345 0.99 1.80 -28.21
C GLN A 345 2.05 1.93 -27.10
N GLY A 346 2.02 1.04 -26.09
CA GLY A 346 2.94 1.08 -24.96
C GLY A 346 2.49 2.00 -23.82
N ASN A 347 1.28 2.58 -23.87
CA ASN A 347 0.77 3.41 -22.79
C ASN A 347 0.32 2.55 -21.61
N PHE A 348 0.51 3.06 -20.40
CA PHE A 348 0.02 2.44 -19.17
C PHE A 348 -0.57 3.49 -18.24
N THR A 349 -1.54 3.07 -17.42
CA THR A 349 -2.03 3.82 -16.26
C THR A 349 -2.04 2.86 -15.09
N LEU A 350 -1.20 3.14 -14.10
CA LEU A 350 -0.95 2.27 -12.97
C LEU A 350 -1.56 2.91 -11.70
N PRO A 351 -2.64 2.35 -11.13
CA PRO A 351 -3.16 2.80 -9.85
C PRO A 351 -2.26 2.30 -8.73
N LEU A 352 -1.65 3.21 -7.98
CA LEU A 352 -0.82 2.92 -6.81
C LEU A 352 -1.61 2.88 -5.50
N GLY A 353 -2.91 3.17 -5.55
CA GLY A 353 -3.77 3.27 -4.36
C GLY A 353 -3.30 4.39 -3.43
N SER A 354 -3.20 4.10 -2.13
CA SER A 354 -2.76 5.01 -1.08
C SER A 354 -1.23 5.06 -0.89
N TYR A 355 -0.46 4.40 -1.76
CA TYR A 355 0.99 4.41 -1.65
C TYR A 355 1.54 5.84 -1.81
N SER A 356 2.38 6.24 -0.86
CA SER A 356 3.13 7.50 -0.90
C SER A 356 4.59 7.21 -0.61
N GLY A 357 5.47 7.54 -1.57
CA GLY A 357 6.89 7.25 -1.47
C GLY A 357 7.55 7.11 -2.84
N PRO A 358 8.88 6.92 -2.89
CA PRO A 358 9.60 6.72 -4.14
C PRO A 358 9.17 5.41 -4.80
N VAL A 359 9.04 5.42 -6.13
CA VAL A 359 8.53 4.29 -6.92
C VAL A 359 9.57 3.87 -7.94
N MET A 360 9.83 2.57 -8.02
CA MET A 360 10.55 1.97 -9.13
C MET A 360 9.54 1.29 -10.06
N LEU A 361 9.46 1.77 -11.29
CA LEU A 361 8.71 1.11 -12.35
C LEU A 361 9.64 0.13 -13.06
N GLN A 362 9.14 -1.07 -13.32
CA GLN A 362 9.82 -2.09 -14.10
C GLN A 362 8.90 -2.60 -15.18
N THR A 363 9.44 -2.83 -16.37
CA THR A 363 8.71 -3.38 -17.51
C THR A 363 9.37 -4.66 -18.01
N ILE A 364 8.56 -5.71 -18.18
CA ILE A 364 8.98 -7.02 -18.70
C ILE A 364 8.11 -7.46 -19.88
N GLY A 365 8.61 -8.41 -20.67
CA GLY A 365 7.83 -9.11 -21.70
C GLY A 365 7.41 -8.27 -22.90
N ALA A 366 8.03 -7.10 -23.10
CA ALA A 366 7.68 -6.18 -24.18
C ALA A 366 8.11 -6.71 -25.56
N GLY A 367 7.19 -6.72 -26.52
CA GLY A 367 7.53 -6.68 -27.94
C GLY A 367 7.77 -5.23 -28.36
N TYR A 368 8.88 -4.91 -29.02
CA TYR A 368 9.24 -3.55 -29.42
C TYR A 368 9.78 -3.53 -30.85
N THR A 369 9.65 -2.40 -31.55
CA THR A 369 10.22 -2.22 -32.89
C THR A 369 11.60 -1.57 -32.76
N ASP A 370 12.64 -2.32 -33.09
CA ASP A 370 14.01 -1.82 -33.11
C ASP A 370 14.21 -0.77 -34.20
N GLU A 371 14.69 0.42 -33.85
CA GLU A 371 14.72 1.58 -34.73
C GLU A 371 15.67 1.38 -35.93
N ALA A 372 16.84 0.80 -35.72
CA ALA A 372 17.88 0.66 -36.75
C ALA A 372 17.61 -0.48 -37.74
N THR A 373 16.86 -1.50 -37.34
CA THR A 373 16.45 -2.62 -38.21
C THR A 373 15.02 -2.50 -38.71
N SER A 374 14.18 -1.69 -38.05
CA SER A 374 12.73 -1.61 -38.27
C SER A 374 12.02 -2.96 -38.10
N THR A 375 12.60 -3.87 -37.30
CA THR A 375 12.03 -5.20 -37.03
C THR A 375 11.44 -5.27 -35.63
N THR A 376 10.33 -5.98 -35.48
CA THR A 376 9.75 -6.26 -34.16
C THR A 376 10.57 -7.34 -33.46
N MET A 377 11.14 -6.99 -32.32
CA MET A 377 11.87 -7.86 -31.41
C MET A 377 11.06 -8.09 -30.13
N THR A 378 11.35 -9.16 -29.40
CA THR A 378 10.82 -9.37 -28.04
C THR A 378 11.98 -9.27 -27.07
N MET A 379 11.82 -8.51 -25.99
CA MET A 379 12.82 -8.44 -24.92
C MET A 379 13.15 -9.85 -24.41
N ALA A 380 14.42 -10.09 -24.07
CA ALA A 380 14.81 -11.38 -23.53
C ALA A 380 14.13 -11.63 -22.17
N THR A 381 13.89 -12.90 -21.83
CA THR A 381 13.09 -13.32 -20.66
C THR A 381 13.62 -12.80 -19.31
N ASN A 382 14.89 -12.43 -19.23
CA ASN A 382 15.55 -11.91 -18.01
C ASN A 382 15.93 -10.42 -18.12
N GLU A 383 15.44 -9.72 -19.13
CA GLU A 383 15.71 -8.30 -19.33
C GLU A 383 14.48 -7.47 -18.96
N PHE A 384 14.74 -6.29 -18.43
CA PHE A 384 13.70 -5.32 -18.09
C PHE A 384 14.17 -3.91 -18.42
N MET A 385 13.20 -3.02 -18.63
CA MET A 385 13.43 -1.58 -18.60
C MET A 385 12.82 -1.02 -17.33
N SER A 386 13.41 0.03 -16.79
CA SER A 386 12.98 0.64 -15.54
C SER A 386 12.94 2.16 -15.61
N ALA A 387 12.22 2.75 -14.67
CA ALA A 387 12.28 4.17 -14.38
C ALA A 387 12.12 4.36 -12.87
N ALA A 388 12.88 5.26 -12.27
CA ALA A 388 12.75 5.63 -10.87
C ALA A 388 12.11 7.01 -10.74
N LEU A 389 11.05 7.07 -9.94
CA LEU A 389 10.35 8.29 -9.58
C LEU A 389 10.69 8.65 -8.13
N PRO A 390 11.02 9.91 -7.84
CA PRO A 390 10.99 10.42 -6.47
C PRO A 390 9.58 10.25 -5.87
N THR A 391 9.44 10.58 -4.58
CA THR A 391 8.19 10.41 -3.84
C THR A 391 6.96 10.83 -4.64
N VAL A 392 6.18 9.81 -5.02
CA VAL A 392 4.83 9.99 -5.54
C VAL A 392 3.96 10.24 -4.33
N ALA A 393 3.43 11.46 -4.20
CA ALA A 393 2.52 11.77 -3.11
C ALA A 393 1.22 10.95 -3.23
N SER A 394 0.60 10.60 -2.11
CA SER A 394 -0.74 10.00 -2.12
C SER A 394 -1.68 10.85 -2.97
N GLY A 395 -2.34 10.23 -3.95
CA GLY A 395 -3.26 10.90 -4.88
C GLY A 395 -2.66 11.72 -5.98
N ALA A 396 -1.33 11.75 -6.09
CA ALA A 396 -0.70 12.36 -7.24
C ALA A 396 -1.17 11.65 -8.52
N ASN A 397 -1.58 12.43 -9.51
CA ASN A 397 -1.75 11.96 -10.87
C ASN A 397 -0.48 12.32 -11.65
N VAL A 398 0.50 11.41 -11.62
CA VAL A 398 1.77 11.57 -12.34
C VAL A 398 1.53 11.08 -13.76
N THR A 399 1.69 11.93 -14.76
CA THR A 399 1.49 11.57 -16.17
C THR A 399 2.74 11.82 -16.99
N GLY A 400 2.83 11.17 -18.15
CA GLY A 400 3.92 11.40 -19.10
C GLY A 400 5.24 10.70 -18.74
N VAL A 401 5.23 9.78 -17.78
CA VAL A 401 6.43 9.02 -17.39
C VAL A 401 6.96 8.18 -18.55
N ARG A 402 8.26 8.21 -18.81
CA ARG A 402 8.92 7.45 -19.87
C ARG A 402 9.76 6.32 -19.28
N ILE A 403 9.43 5.08 -19.65
CA ILE A 403 10.27 3.92 -19.38
C ILE A 403 11.10 3.65 -20.63
N THR A 404 12.39 3.97 -20.58
CA THR A 404 13.34 3.92 -21.70
C THR A 404 14.70 3.42 -21.22
N PRO A 405 15.62 3.09 -22.14
CA PRO A 405 17.02 2.83 -21.80
C PRO A 405 17.68 3.91 -20.93
N LEU A 406 17.38 5.21 -21.13
CA LEU A 406 17.97 6.30 -20.35
C LEU A 406 17.44 6.34 -18.92
N THR A 407 16.12 6.16 -18.73
CA THR A 407 15.55 6.10 -17.38
C THR A 407 15.94 4.82 -16.65
N SER A 408 16.26 3.76 -17.39
CA SER A 408 16.79 2.51 -16.80
C SER A 408 18.25 2.67 -16.32
N MET A 409 19.09 3.36 -17.10
CA MET A 409 20.44 3.76 -16.67
C MET A 409 20.39 4.65 -15.42
N ALA A 410 19.48 5.63 -15.39
CA ALA A 410 19.31 6.51 -14.23
C ALA A 410 18.84 5.74 -12.99
N GLN A 411 17.89 4.82 -13.13
CA GLN A 411 17.44 3.97 -12.03
C GLN A 411 18.57 3.09 -11.48
N THR A 412 19.36 2.47 -12.36
CA THR A 412 20.51 1.64 -11.96
C THR A 412 21.54 2.46 -11.21
N ARG A 413 21.84 3.67 -11.70
CA ARG A 413 22.74 4.61 -11.02
C ARG A 413 22.21 5.07 -9.67
N ALA A 414 20.91 5.31 -9.53
CA ALA A 414 20.30 5.67 -8.24
C ALA A 414 20.45 4.54 -7.21
N LEU A 415 20.39 3.29 -7.66
CA LEU A 415 20.53 2.11 -6.81
C LEU A 415 21.95 1.91 -6.27
N THR A 416 22.98 2.29 -7.04
CA THR A 416 24.40 2.15 -6.65
C THR A 416 24.93 3.31 -5.81
N LEU A 417 24.22 4.44 -5.75
CA LEU A 417 24.57 5.55 -4.88
C LEU A 417 24.48 5.14 -3.40
N SER A 418 25.30 5.78 -2.55
CA SER A 418 25.24 5.56 -1.10
C SER A 418 23.84 5.84 -0.56
N GLY A 419 23.27 4.88 0.16
CA GLY A 419 21.89 4.95 0.65
C GLY A 419 20.83 4.49 -0.36
N GLY A 420 21.21 4.05 -1.56
CA GLY A 420 20.32 3.49 -2.57
C GLY A 420 19.34 4.51 -3.18
N MET A 421 18.18 4.06 -3.63
CA MET A 421 17.16 4.87 -4.32
C MET A 421 16.37 5.79 -3.36
N THR A 422 17.04 6.74 -2.71
CA THR A 422 16.38 7.85 -2.00
C THR A 422 15.88 8.90 -3.00
N ASP A 423 14.95 9.77 -2.61
CA ASP A 423 14.47 10.85 -3.47
C ASP A 423 15.61 11.72 -4.04
N VAL A 424 16.59 12.02 -3.19
CA VAL A 424 17.79 12.78 -3.58
C VAL A 424 18.60 12.03 -4.62
N ASN A 425 18.84 10.73 -4.41
CA ASN A 425 19.62 9.91 -5.34
C ASN A 425 18.87 9.66 -6.66
N ILE A 426 17.55 9.48 -6.63
CA ILE A 426 16.72 9.34 -7.83
C ILE A 426 16.75 10.64 -8.65
N ALA A 427 16.52 11.79 -8.00
CA ALA A 427 16.55 13.09 -8.68
C ALA A 427 17.93 13.40 -9.26
N ALA A 428 19.00 13.12 -8.49
CA ALA A 428 20.37 13.31 -8.94
C ALA A 428 20.72 12.41 -10.13
N ALA A 429 20.36 11.12 -10.09
CA ALA A 429 20.64 10.19 -11.18
C ALA A 429 19.86 10.52 -12.45
N ASN A 430 18.57 10.89 -12.33
CA ASN A 430 17.76 11.35 -13.46
C ASN A 430 18.38 12.61 -14.12
N THR A 431 18.81 13.57 -13.29
CA THR A 431 19.46 14.81 -13.76
C THR A 431 20.81 14.53 -14.42
N ALA A 432 21.64 13.66 -13.83
CA ALA A 432 22.96 13.35 -14.33
C ALA A 432 22.90 12.63 -15.68
N MET A 433 22.02 11.62 -15.82
CA MET A 433 21.79 10.94 -17.10
C MET A 433 21.20 11.87 -18.16
N GLY A 434 20.24 12.71 -17.77
CA GLY A 434 19.69 13.73 -18.66
C GLY A 434 20.76 14.69 -19.16
N ASN A 435 21.58 15.23 -18.26
CA ASN A 435 22.71 16.08 -18.60
C ASN A 435 23.67 15.36 -19.55
N TYR A 436 24.04 14.10 -19.27
CA TYR A 436 24.95 13.34 -20.13
C TYR A 436 24.48 13.30 -21.59
N PHE A 437 23.19 13.04 -21.81
CA PHE A 437 22.57 12.97 -23.15
C PHE A 437 21.98 14.29 -23.66
N SER A 438 22.19 15.41 -22.95
CA SER A 438 21.61 16.71 -23.27
C SER A 438 20.08 16.70 -23.39
N VAL A 439 19.42 16.04 -22.43
CA VAL A 439 17.96 15.98 -22.25
C VAL A 439 17.67 16.48 -20.84
N SER A 440 16.96 17.60 -20.69
CA SER A 440 16.75 18.22 -19.37
C SER A 440 15.91 17.36 -18.44
N ASP A 441 14.92 16.63 -18.98
CA ASP A 441 14.05 15.73 -18.22
C ASP A 441 13.83 14.43 -18.98
N ILE A 442 14.58 13.39 -18.63
CA ILE A 442 14.42 12.05 -19.23
C ILE A 442 13.16 11.32 -18.77
N VAL A 443 12.52 11.77 -17.69
CA VAL A 443 11.35 11.13 -17.10
C VAL A 443 10.07 11.57 -17.82
N HIS A 444 9.94 12.84 -18.19
CA HIS A 444 8.70 13.36 -18.79
C HIS A 444 8.82 13.78 -20.26
N THR A 445 10.04 13.97 -20.79
CA THR A 445 10.22 14.34 -22.20
C THR A 445 9.85 13.17 -23.11
N GLN A 446 8.88 13.38 -24.01
CA GLN A 446 8.58 12.43 -25.08
C GLN A 446 9.76 12.38 -26.08
N PRO A 447 10.44 11.23 -26.25
CA PRO A 447 11.39 11.07 -27.35
C PRO A 447 10.66 11.08 -28.69
N ILE A 448 11.28 11.65 -29.73
CA ILE A 448 10.81 11.46 -31.09
C ILE A 448 10.95 9.98 -31.49
N ASN A 449 10.06 9.49 -32.35
CA ASN A 449 10.28 8.24 -33.06
C ASN A 449 10.92 8.54 -34.42
N PRO A 450 12.22 8.26 -34.62
CA PRO A 450 12.91 8.68 -35.83
C PRO A 450 12.59 7.84 -37.06
N THR A 451 11.89 6.70 -36.91
CA THR A 451 11.44 5.89 -38.05
C THR A 451 10.13 6.39 -38.65
N VAL A 452 9.49 7.40 -38.05
CA VAL A 452 8.26 8.02 -38.54
C VAL A 452 8.61 9.31 -39.27
N ALA A 453 8.00 9.50 -40.45
CA ALA A 453 8.29 10.62 -41.33
C ALA A 453 8.06 11.98 -40.65
N GLY A 454 9.07 12.84 -40.64
CA GLY A 454 8.96 14.24 -40.21
C GLY A 454 8.84 14.49 -38.71
N THR A 455 9.01 13.46 -37.85
CA THR A 455 8.88 13.62 -36.39
C THR A 455 9.92 14.53 -35.75
N GLY A 456 11.05 14.77 -36.41
CA GLY A 456 12.08 15.70 -35.97
C GLY A 456 11.76 17.16 -36.26
N VAL A 457 10.86 17.43 -37.22
CA VAL A 457 10.51 18.78 -37.65
C VAL A 457 9.60 19.42 -36.60
N GLY A 458 10.08 20.49 -35.96
CA GLY A 458 9.33 21.20 -34.90
C GLY A 458 9.40 20.54 -33.51
N ALA A 459 10.11 19.43 -33.35
CA ALA A 459 10.37 18.82 -32.04
C ALA A 459 11.39 19.63 -31.24
N SER A 460 11.27 19.62 -29.91
CA SER A 460 12.24 20.27 -29.02
C SER A 460 13.62 19.61 -29.15
N VAL A 461 14.68 20.35 -28.82
CA VAL A 461 16.05 19.79 -28.81
C VAL A 461 16.12 18.55 -27.92
N ASP A 462 15.48 18.58 -26.75
CA ASP A 462 15.43 17.45 -25.82
C ASP A 462 14.76 16.23 -26.44
N ALA A 463 13.59 16.39 -27.08
CA ALA A 463 12.89 15.28 -27.73
C ALA A 463 13.73 14.66 -28.86
N ARG A 464 14.45 15.50 -29.62
CA ARG A 464 15.37 15.08 -30.68
C ARG A 464 16.58 14.33 -30.11
N ASN A 465 17.27 14.90 -29.13
CA ASN A 465 18.40 14.28 -28.43
C ASN A 465 18.02 12.93 -27.82
N TYR A 466 16.85 12.87 -27.18
CA TYR A 466 16.37 11.66 -26.55
C TYR A 466 16.09 10.57 -27.59
N GLY A 467 15.26 10.84 -28.61
CA GLY A 467 14.92 9.83 -29.63
C GLY A 467 16.15 9.36 -30.42
N MET A 468 17.07 10.27 -30.75
CA MET A 468 18.29 9.93 -31.49
C MET A 468 19.31 9.16 -30.66
N ALA A 469 19.38 9.39 -29.34
CA ALA A 469 20.21 8.58 -28.45
C ALA A 469 19.73 7.12 -28.39
N LEU A 470 18.41 6.90 -28.30
CA LEU A 470 17.81 5.57 -28.32
C LEU A 470 18.07 4.84 -29.65
N ALA A 471 17.85 5.53 -30.77
CA ALA A 471 18.14 4.97 -32.10
C ALA A 471 19.64 4.70 -32.33
N ALA A 472 20.54 5.51 -31.74
CA ALA A 472 21.97 5.25 -31.78
C ALA A 472 22.36 3.97 -31.04
N MET A 473 21.72 3.67 -29.90
CA MET A 473 21.92 2.39 -29.20
C MET A 473 21.46 1.21 -30.06
N SER A 474 20.27 1.30 -30.65
CA SER A 474 19.78 0.30 -31.60
C SER A 474 20.77 0.09 -32.78
N GLN A 475 21.26 1.18 -33.37
CA GLN A 475 22.25 1.11 -34.45
C GLN A 475 23.60 0.56 -34.00
N TYR A 476 24.02 0.83 -32.77
CA TYR A 476 25.27 0.27 -32.24
C TYR A 476 25.15 -1.24 -32.04
N ALA A 477 24.03 -1.72 -31.50
CA ALA A 477 23.75 -3.15 -31.38
C ALA A 477 23.75 -3.85 -32.76
N LYS A 478 23.17 -3.21 -33.78
CA LYS A 478 23.21 -3.67 -35.17
C LYS A 478 24.63 -3.76 -35.71
N THR A 479 25.46 -2.74 -35.52
CA THR A 479 26.87 -2.73 -35.95
C THR A 479 27.69 -3.84 -35.28
N LEU A 480 27.36 -4.14 -34.03
CA LEU A 480 27.95 -5.25 -33.27
C LEU A 480 27.44 -6.63 -33.70
N ASN A 481 26.42 -6.72 -34.57
CA ASN A 481 25.73 -7.97 -34.94
C ASN A 481 25.10 -8.68 -33.72
N MET A 482 24.52 -7.92 -32.79
CA MET A 482 23.76 -8.48 -31.68
C MET A 482 22.40 -8.99 -32.18
N THR A 483 21.91 -10.08 -31.60
CA THR A 483 20.59 -10.65 -31.98
C THR A 483 19.43 -9.81 -31.46
N LEU A 484 19.59 -9.19 -30.28
CA LEU A 484 18.59 -8.34 -29.63
C LEU A 484 19.25 -7.05 -29.14
N SER A 485 18.70 -5.89 -29.49
CA SER A 485 19.23 -4.60 -29.04
C SER A 485 19.04 -4.36 -27.54
N SER A 486 18.09 -5.02 -26.89
CA SER A 486 17.89 -4.97 -25.44
C SER A 486 19.10 -5.47 -24.63
N THR A 487 19.90 -6.38 -25.20
CA THR A 487 21.14 -6.85 -24.57
C THR A 487 22.23 -5.77 -24.48
N LEU A 488 22.29 -4.87 -25.46
CA LEU A 488 23.16 -3.70 -25.38
C LEU A 488 22.68 -2.74 -24.29
N VAL A 489 21.36 -2.52 -24.19
CA VAL A 489 20.79 -1.66 -23.15
C VAL A 489 21.17 -2.19 -21.77
N THR A 490 21.08 -3.51 -21.55
CA THR A 490 21.55 -4.15 -20.31
C THR A 490 23.03 -3.89 -20.03
N ALA A 491 23.89 -3.99 -21.05
CA ALA A 491 25.31 -3.67 -20.91
C ALA A 491 25.54 -2.19 -20.55
N MET A 492 24.82 -1.26 -21.21
CA MET A 492 24.91 0.18 -20.92
C MET A 492 24.36 0.55 -19.54
N MET A 493 23.36 -0.16 -19.02
CA MET A 493 22.91 -0.01 -17.63
C MET A 493 24.00 -0.36 -16.63
N ASN A 494 24.73 -1.46 -16.87
CA ASN A 494 25.86 -1.86 -16.03
C ASN A 494 27.01 -0.85 -16.12
N ASP A 495 27.25 -0.28 -17.30
CA ASP A 495 28.27 0.74 -17.55
C ASP A 495 27.93 2.03 -16.79
N ALA A 496 26.69 2.51 -16.91
CA ALA A 496 26.25 3.71 -16.20
C ALA A 496 26.24 3.58 -14.66
N SER A 497 26.28 2.35 -14.15
CA SER A 497 26.06 2.06 -12.73
C SER A 497 27.17 2.57 -11.81
N ASP A 498 28.40 2.69 -12.30
CA ASP A 498 29.53 3.19 -11.51
C ASP A 498 29.79 4.70 -11.71
N GLY A 499 28.97 5.36 -12.54
CA GLY A 499 29.07 6.78 -12.86
C GLY A 499 30.00 7.11 -14.02
N VAL A 500 30.55 6.12 -14.73
CA VAL A 500 31.41 6.33 -15.89
C VAL A 500 31.05 5.38 -17.04
N MET A 501 30.68 5.93 -18.19
CA MET A 501 30.42 5.16 -19.41
C MET A 501 31.73 4.75 -20.13
N ASP A 502 32.51 3.84 -19.54
CA ASP A 502 33.84 3.41 -20.02
C ASP A 502 33.92 1.91 -20.40
N GLY A 503 32.77 1.28 -20.62
CA GLY A 503 32.62 -0.14 -20.91
C GLY A 503 32.91 -1.05 -19.71
N LYS A 504 32.96 -0.52 -18.49
CA LYS A 504 33.21 -1.29 -17.26
C LYS A 504 32.11 -1.07 -16.23
N ASN A 505 32.03 -1.99 -15.29
CA ASN A 505 31.32 -1.82 -14.03
C ASN A 505 32.36 -1.88 -12.91
N GLY A 506 32.74 -0.71 -12.43
CA GLY A 506 33.89 -0.47 -11.56
C GLY A 506 35.19 -0.83 -12.28
N VAL A 507 35.83 -1.90 -11.84
CA VAL A 507 37.09 -2.38 -12.45
C VAL A 507 36.88 -3.45 -13.51
N ASN A 508 35.68 -4.03 -13.59
CA ASN A 508 35.40 -5.19 -14.42
C ASN A 508 34.83 -4.75 -15.76
N GLN A 509 35.50 -5.10 -16.86
CA GLN A 509 34.96 -4.83 -18.18
C GLN A 509 33.68 -5.66 -18.43
N ILE A 510 32.68 -5.03 -19.06
CA ILE A 510 31.36 -5.63 -19.26
C ILE A 510 31.41 -6.62 -20.43
N SER A 511 30.91 -7.83 -20.21
CA SER A 511 30.73 -8.83 -21.25
C SER A 511 29.37 -8.66 -21.92
N MET A 512 29.35 -8.70 -23.24
CA MET A 512 28.17 -8.60 -24.09
C MET A 512 27.96 -9.92 -24.84
N SER A 513 26.71 -10.37 -24.90
CA SER A 513 26.34 -11.53 -25.72
C SER A 513 26.20 -11.11 -27.18
N MET A 514 26.96 -11.74 -28.07
CA MET A 514 26.94 -11.45 -29.51
C MET A 514 26.01 -12.43 -30.24
N GLY A 515 25.48 -12.04 -31.40
CA GLY A 515 24.62 -12.93 -32.19
C GLY A 515 25.38 -14.06 -32.90
N GLY A 516 24.76 -15.24 -33.00
CA GLY A 516 25.28 -16.40 -33.75
C GLY A 516 26.46 -17.12 -33.09
N MET A 517 27.35 -17.73 -33.88
CA MET A 517 28.55 -18.47 -33.40
C MET A 517 29.65 -17.57 -32.79
N LYS A 518 29.39 -16.28 -32.58
CA LYS A 518 30.38 -15.27 -32.16
C LYS A 518 30.65 -15.22 -30.65
N GLY A 519 29.87 -15.96 -29.84
CA GLY A 519 30.08 -16.05 -28.39
C GLY A 519 29.90 -14.72 -27.65
N THR A 520 30.72 -14.47 -26.64
CA THR A 520 30.73 -13.21 -25.85
C THR A 520 31.83 -12.26 -26.33
N SER A 521 31.56 -10.96 -26.39
CA SER A 521 32.56 -9.91 -26.64
C SER A 521 32.59 -8.93 -25.48
N MET A 522 33.72 -8.26 -25.26
CA MET A 522 33.81 -7.21 -24.25
C MET A 522 33.29 -5.88 -24.81
N MET A 523 32.63 -5.10 -23.96
CA MET A 523 32.17 -3.75 -24.27
C MET A 523 33.38 -2.83 -24.48
N ALA A 524 33.36 -2.06 -25.56
CA ALA A 524 34.45 -1.14 -25.89
C ALA A 524 34.45 0.03 -24.90
N PRO A 525 35.62 0.59 -24.52
CA PRO A 525 35.65 1.75 -23.64
C PRO A 525 35.00 3.01 -24.19
N SER A 526 34.82 3.05 -25.51
CA SER A 526 34.14 4.14 -26.21
C SER A 526 32.64 3.90 -26.42
N ALA A 527 32.09 2.80 -25.90
CA ALA A 527 30.73 2.34 -26.17
C ALA A 527 29.66 3.38 -25.82
N GLY A 528 29.80 4.09 -24.69
CA GLY A 528 28.91 5.19 -24.30
C GLY A 528 29.39 6.60 -24.70
N THR A 529 30.46 6.70 -25.50
CA THR A 529 31.07 7.97 -25.94
C THR A 529 31.18 8.03 -27.47
N SER A 530 32.38 7.99 -28.04
CA SER A 530 32.64 8.18 -29.47
C SER A 530 32.09 7.05 -30.35
N SER A 531 31.97 5.81 -29.84
CA SER A 531 31.31 4.73 -30.58
C SER A 531 29.80 4.96 -30.69
N LEU A 532 29.16 5.46 -29.64
CA LEU A 532 27.74 5.84 -29.70
C LEU A 532 27.51 7.02 -30.65
N SER A 533 28.39 8.02 -30.64
CA SER A 533 28.33 9.12 -31.61
C SER A 533 28.49 8.63 -33.06
N SER A 534 29.36 7.64 -33.29
CA SER A 534 29.54 7.02 -34.61
C SER A 534 28.30 6.23 -35.04
N ALA A 535 27.67 5.52 -34.10
CA ALA A 535 26.41 4.83 -34.32
C ALA A 535 25.26 5.81 -34.64
N MET A 536 25.20 6.95 -33.93
CA MET A 536 24.23 8.02 -34.21
C MET A 536 24.40 8.56 -35.63
N THR A 537 25.65 8.82 -36.05
CA THR A 537 25.96 9.25 -37.43
C THR A 537 25.53 8.20 -38.45
N SER A 538 25.78 6.92 -38.17
CA SER A 538 25.39 5.81 -39.04
C SER A 538 23.87 5.70 -39.18
N PHE A 539 23.14 5.84 -38.08
CA PHE A 539 21.68 5.81 -38.07
C PHE A 539 21.10 6.99 -38.87
N MET A 540 21.61 8.20 -38.65
CA MET A 540 21.14 9.41 -39.36
C MET A 540 21.26 9.31 -40.88
N ASN A 541 22.31 8.64 -41.37
CA ASN A 541 22.54 8.44 -42.80
C ASN A 541 21.83 7.18 -43.34
N SER A 542 21.13 6.43 -42.49
CA SER A 542 20.42 5.21 -42.89
C SER A 542 19.01 5.51 -43.39
N VAL A 543 18.45 4.59 -44.17
CA VAL A 543 17.05 4.64 -44.63
C VAL A 543 16.03 4.53 -43.50
N ALA A 544 16.45 4.08 -42.30
CA ALA A 544 15.57 4.00 -41.14
C ALA A 544 15.31 5.38 -40.51
N ASN A 545 16.16 6.38 -40.77
CA ASN A 545 15.92 7.75 -40.33
C ASN A 545 14.93 8.44 -41.28
N ALA A 546 13.65 8.46 -40.89
CA ALA A 546 12.60 9.21 -41.57
C ALA A 546 12.26 10.53 -40.87
N SER A 547 12.89 10.83 -39.73
CA SER A 547 12.56 11.98 -38.87
C SER A 547 12.68 13.35 -39.54
N GLY A 548 13.48 13.45 -40.61
CA GLY A 548 13.88 14.71 -41.23
C GLY A 548 15.07 15.39 -40.56
N LEU A 549 15.65 14.79 -39.51
CA LEU A 549 16.88 15.27 -38.88
C LEU A 549 18.13 14.86 -39.65
N THR A 550 19.11 15.74 -39.61
CA THR A 550 20.43 15.56 -40.22
C THR A 550 21.53 15.52 -39.16
N VAL A 551 22.74 15.15 -39.58
CA VAL A 551 23.96 15.19 -38.75
C VAL A 551 24.17 16.59 -38.15
N THR A 552 23.81 17.65 -38.88
CA THR A 552 23.92 19.04 -38.41
C THR A 552 23.00 19.31 -37.22
N ASP A 553 21.78 18.78 -37.24
CA ASP A 553 20.81 18.97 -36.15
C ASP A 553 21.27 18.32 -34.84
N MET A 554 22.06 17.25 -34.95
CA MET A 554 22.56 16.48 -33.80
C MET A 554 24.01 16.81 -33.42
N ALA A 555 24.63 17.79 -34.09
CA ALA A 555 26.07 18.07 -33.97
C ALA A 555 26.50 18.36 -32.52
N GLY A 556 25.67 19.09 -31.76
CA GLY A 556 25.98 19.42 -30.36
C GLY A 556 26.07 18.18 -29.45
N LEU A 557 25.12 17.27 -29.56
CA LEU A 557 25.13 16.01 -28.79
C LEU A 557 26.29 15.11 -29.22
N MET A 558 26.51 14.96 -30.52
CA MET A 558 27.62 14.15 -31.04
C MET A 558 28.98 14.71 -30.62
N GLN A 559 29.19 16.02 -30.70
CA GLN A 559 30.43 16.65 -30.26
C GLN A 559 30.67 16.39 -28.77
N LYS A 560 29.64 16.54 -27.94
CA LYS A 560 29.71 16.23 -26.51
C LYS A 560 30.13 14.79 -26.25
N LEU A 561 29.50 13.82 -26.91
CA LEU A 561 29.84 12.39 -26.77
C LEU A 561 31.26 12.08 -27.27
N ASN A 562 31.73 12.73 -28.34
CA ASN A 562 33.09 12.55 -28.86
C ASN A 562 34.16 13.14 -27.94
N SER A 563 33.87 14.23 -27.23
CA SER A 563 34.78 14.84 -26.25
C SER A 563 34.64 14.28 -24.83
N SER A 564 33.66 13.42 -24.58
CA SER A 564 33.37 12.87 -23.25
C SER A 564 34.44 11.87 -22.84
N ASN A 565 34.85 11.94 -21.58
CA ASN A 565 35.65 10.90 -20.92
C ASN A 565 34.77 9.81 -20.26
N GLY A 566 33.46 9.85 -20.49
CA GLY A 566 32.48 8.90 -19.94
C GLY A 566 31.85 9.32 -18.62
N THR A 567 32.35 10.35 -17.91
CA THR A 567 31.83 10.73 -16.59
C THR A 567 30.40 11.28 -16.66
N ILE A 568 29.51 10.77 -15.80
CA ILE A 568 28.08 11.10 -15.71
C ILE A 568 27.80 12.19 -14.67
#